data_AF-E3RIZ7-F1
#
_entry.id   AF-E3RIZ7-F1
#
_cell.length_a   1.000
_cell.length_b   1.000
_cell.length_c   1.000
_cell.angle_alpha   90.00
_cell.angle_beta   90.00
_cell.angle_gamma   90.00
#
_symmetry.space_group_name_H-M   'P 1'
#
loop_
_entity.id
_entity.type
_entity.pdbx_description
1 polymer ?
#
loop_
_entity_poly.entity_id
_entity_poly.type
_entity_poly.pdbx_seq_one_letter_code
_entity_poly.pdbx_strand_id
1 'polypeptide(L)'
;MTSSLPGNRDLPVSQFDLSTYWGRVQHSANISDPRTLLTSSVGLENAKKLVTAYKTGGIPEMTPELWNAKKIIDSTIHPGTAIDTGQPVFLPFRMSCFVLTNLVVTAGMLTPGLSTTGTLAWQVTNQSVNVGINFSNANKSIPLSTSTIVQSYLLAVSASCGVALGLNALVPRLKSLSPNAKLIAGRLVPFAAVATAGALNVFLMRGEEIRQGIDVYPALSEIERHKVETGQLEIKPLGKSKKAATLAVGETAVSRVLNATPIMVLPPLLLVRLQKTEWLKQRPRMVTPVNLGLIFTTSIFALPLALAAFPQRQAVSAKTLEPEFHDRGGKDGLVEFNRGI
;
A
#
# COMPACT_ATOMS: atom_id res chain seq x y z
N MET A 1 -6.50 2.31 13.63
CA MET A 1 -5.70 3.44 13.11
C MET A 1 -6.01 4.77 13.83
N THR A 2 -6.44 4.80 15.10
CA THR A 2 -6.76 6.09 15.78
C THR A 2 -6.54 6.03 17.31
N SER A 3 -5.64 5.14 17.75
CA SER A 3 -5.31 4.89 19.16
C SER A 3 -4.50 6.03 19.80
N SER A 4 -4.04 7.01 19.01
CA SER A 4 -3.07 8.02 19.44
C SER A 4 -3.68 9.34 19.95
N LEU A 5 -5.02 9.47 19.97
CA LEU A 5 -5.72 10.61 20.59
C LEU A 5 -6.30 10.24 21.96
N PRO A 6 -6.34 11.18 22.92
CA PRO A 6 -6.80 10.89 24.28
C PRO A 6 -8.28 10.47 24.30
N GLY A 7 -8.60 9.52 25.19
CA GLY A 7 -9.94 8.99 25.44
C GLY A 7 -10.01 7.46 25.33
N ASN A 8 -10.92 6.87 26.11
CA ASN A 8 -10.98 5.42 26.33
C ASN A 8 -11.92 4.69 25.36
N ARG A 9 -12.65 5.43 24.52
CA ARG A 9 -13.55 4.86 23.52
C ARG A 9 -12.82 4.68 22.19
N ASP A 10 -12.84 3.47 21.66
CA ASP A 10 -12.30 3.17 20.34
C ASP A 10 -13.21 3.65 19.22
N LEU A 11 -12.58 4.06 18.11
CA LEU A 11 -13.28 4.45 16.89
C LEU A 11 -13.56 3.21 16.02
N PRO A 12 -14.73 3.13 15.36
CA PRO A 12 -15.01 2.03 14.45
C PRO A 12 -13.98 1.99 13.31
N VAL A 13 -13.60 0.79 12.88
CA VAL A 13 -12.49 0.59 11.93
C VAL A 13 -12.78 1.24 10.57
N SER A 14 -14.01 1.12 10.06
CA SER A 14 -14.45 1.61 8.75
C SER A 14 -15.93 1.98 8.77
N GLN A 15 -16.35 2.93 7.94
CA GLN A 15 -17.78 3.19 7.68
C GLN A 15 -18.40 2.18 6.71
N PHE A 16 -17.54 1.44 5.99
CA PHE A 16 -17.92 0.47 4.97
C PHE A 16 -17.65 -0.95 5.45
N ASP A 17 -18.46 -1.89 4.99
CA ASP A 17 -18.29 -3.31 5.28
C ASP A 17 -17.04 -3.89 4.61
N LEU A 18 -16.02 -4.16 5.43
CA LEU A 18 -14.72 -4.68 4.98
C LEU A 18 -14.77 -6.18 4.61
N SER A 19 -15.86 -6.88 4.91
CA SER A 19 -16.05 -8.26 4.48
C SER A 19 -16.27 -8.35 2.97
N THR A 20 -16.93 -7.35 2.38
CA THR A 20 -17.17 -7.25 0.94
C THR A 20 -15.99 -6.61 0.21
N TYR A 21 -15.75 -7.05 -1.04
CA TYR A 21 -14.73 -6.44 -1.90
C TYR A 21 -14.99 -4.95 -2.11
N TRP A 22 -16.24 -4.57 -2.41
CA TRP A 22 -16.57 -3.18 -2.71
C TRP A 22 -16.48 -2.25 -1.49
N GLY A 23 -16.85 -2.73 -0.31
CA GLY A 23 -16.65 -1.97 0.92
C GLY A 23 -15.17 -1.76 1.24
N ARG A 24 -14.29 -2.73 0.92
CA ARG A 24 -12.82 -2.53 0.97
C ARG A 24 -12.34 -1.49 -0.04
N VAL A 25 -12.84 -1.52 -1.28
CA VAL A 25 -12.49 -0.53 -2.31
C VAL A 25 -12.87 0.88 -1.84
N GLN A 26 -14.09 1.06 -1.33
CA GLN A 26 -14.57 2.33 -0.81
C GLN A 26 -13.74 2.81 0.38
N HIS A 27 -13.39 1.92 1.31
CA HIS A 27 -12.52 2.23 2.44
C HIS A 27 -11.13 2.69 1.98
N SER A 28 -10.47 1.93 1.09
CA SER A 28 -9.16 2.28 0.56
C SER A 28 -9.20 3.59 -0.24
N ALA A 29 -10.22 3.82 -1.05
CA ALA A 29 -10.42 5.08 -1.77
C ALA A 29 -10.59 6.27 -0.82
N ASN A 30 -11.27 6.06 0.31
CA ASN A 30 -11.47 7.12 1.30
C ASN A 30 -10.17 7.50 2.01
N ILE A 31 -9.30 6.53 2.32
CA ILE A 31 -8.00 6.78 2.95
C ILE A 31 -7.02 7.43 1.98
N SER A 32 -7.04 7.01 0.71
CA SER A 32 -6.15 7.52 -0.34
C SER A 32 -6.67 8.77 -1.06
N ASP A 33 -7.69 9.46 -0.52
CA ASP A 33 -8.28 10.63 -1.16
C ASP A 33 -7.29 11.81 -1.17
N PRO A 34 -6.83 12.29 -2.35
CA PRO A 34 -5.89 13.40 -2.45
C PRO A 34 -6.46 14.74 -1.97
N ARG A 35 -7.79 14.86 -1.81
CA ARG A 35 -8.43 16.09 -1.28
C ARG A 35 -8.01 16.38 0.15
N THR A 36 -7.62 15.36 0.92
CA THR A 36 -7.16 15.54 2.30
C THR A 36 -5.83 16.31 2.37
N LEU A 37 -5.08 16.40 1.26
CA LEU A 37 -3.87 17.23 1.16
C LEU A 37 -4.16 18.73 1.24
N LEU A 38 -5.37 19.15 0.84
CA LEU A 38 -5.80 20.55 0.89
C LEU A 38 -6.31 20.96 2.28
N THR A 39 -6.27 20.04 3.26
CA THR A 39 -6.73 20.34 4.61
C THR A 39 -5.79 21.34 5.28
N SER A 40 -6.35 22.48 5.71
CA SER A 40 -5.61 23.49 6.46
C SER A 40 -5.29 23.02 7.88
N SER A 41 -4.30 23.63 8.52
CA SER A 41 -3.97 23.38 9.92
C SER A 41 -5.18 23.57 10.86
N VAL A 42 -6.05 24.53 10.55
CA VAL A 42 -7.30 24.77 11.28
C VAL A 42 -8.29 23.61 11.11
N GLY A 43 -8.41 23.09 9.89
CA GLY A 43 -9.24 21.90 9.61
C GLY A 43 -8.73 20.65 10.33
N LEU A 44 -7.41 20.49 10.44
CA LEU A 44 -6.79 19.40 11.17
C LEU A 44 -7.03 19.48 12.69
N GLU A 45 -6.89 20.68 13.27
CA GLU A 45 -7.17 20.89 14.71
C GLU A 45 -8.65 20.68 15.03
N ASN A 46 -9.56 21.12 14.16
CA ASN A 46 -10.99 20.83 14.32
C ASN A 46 -11.28 19.32 14.23
N ALA A 47 -10.64 18.61 13.31
CA ALA A 47 -10.77 17.16 13.21
C ALA A 47 -10.27 16.47 14.50
N LYS A 48 -9.11 16.88 15.04
CA LYS A 48 -8.59 16.38 16.33
C LYS A 48 -9.56 16.60 17.47
N LYS A 49 -10.16 17.79 17.57
CA LYS A 49 -11.16 18.12 18.61
C LYS A 49 -12.39 17.24 18.51
N LEU A 50 -12.94 17.05 17.31
CA LEU A 50 -14.11 16.20 17.09
C LEU A 50 -13.86 14.74 17.46
N VAL A 51 -12.73 14.18 17.02
CA VAL A 51 -12.37 12.80 17.37
C VAL A 51 -12.09 12.66 18.86
N THR A 52 -11.39 13.62 19.47
CA THR A 52 -11.16 13.61 20.92
C THR A 52 -12.47 13.67 21.69
N ALA A 53 -13.40 14.55 21.30
CA ALA A 53 -14.72 14.66 21.93
C ALA A 53 -15.53 13.37 21.84
N TYR A 54 -15.44 12.63 20.73
CA TYR A 54 -16.04 11.30 20.65
C TYR A 54 -15.35 10.29 21.59
N LYS A 55 -14.01 10.28 21.61
CA LYS A 55 -13.24 9.35 22.45
C LYS A 55 -13.42 9.59 23.95
N THR A 56 -13.73 10.83 24.36
CA THR A 56 -14.02 11.22 25.75
C THR A 56 -15.51 11.16 26.11
N GLY A 57 -16.38 10.76 25.18
CA GLY A 57 -17.81 10.59 25.43
C GLY A 57 -18.68 11.85 25.28
N GLY A 58 -18.12 12.97 24.80
CA GLY A 58 -18.86 14.19 24.48
C GLY A 58 -19.71 14.10 23.20
N ILE A 59 -19.44 13.12 22.33
CA ILE A 59 -20.28 12.79 21.17
C ILE A 59 -20.72 11.33 21.27
N PRO A 60 -22.03 11.04 21.29
CA PRO A 60 -22.53 9.69 21.53
C PRO A 60 -22.39 8.76 20.31
N GLU A 61 -22.55 9.28 19.09
CA GLU A 61 -22.60 8.48 17.86
C GLU A 61 -21.70 9.01 16.75
N MET A 62 -21.42 8.15 15.76
CA MET A 62 -20.63 8.54 14.59
C MET A 62 -21.46 9.36 13.61
N THR A 63 -21.27 10.68 13.58
CA THR A 63 -21.89 11.56 12.58
C THR A 63 -21.06 11.64 11.28
N PRO A 64 -21.63 12.09 10.15
CA PRO A 64 -20.89 12.31 8.91
C PRO A 64 -19.67 13.24 9.08
N GLU A 65 -19.80 14.26 9.93
CA GLU A 65 -18.72 15.19 10.25
C GLU A 65 -17.59 14.49 11.00
N LEU A 66 -17.93 13.57 11.92
CA LEU A 66 -16.96 12.79 12.66
C LEU A 66 -16.25 11.75 11.77
N TRP A 67 -16.95 11.17 10.80
CA TRP A 67 -16.34 10.33 9.77
C TRP A 67 -15.35 11.10 8.89
N ASN A 68 -15.69 12.34 8.52
CA ASN A 68 -14.77 13.20 7.77
C ASN A 68 -13.57 13.62 8.62
N ALA A 69 -13.78 13.94 9.90
CA ALA A 69 -12.71 14.22 10.85
C ALA A 69 -11.76 13.01 11.00
N LYS A 70 -12.33 11.81 11.16
CA LYS A 70 -11.56 10.56 11.21
C LYS A 70 -10.75 10.34 9.93
N LYS A 71 -11.34 10.56 8.76
CA LYS A 71 -10.64 10.50 7.47
C LYS A 71 -9.45 11.46 7.42
N ILE A 72 -9.63 12.71 7.83
CA ILE A 72 -8.55 13.71 7.88
C ILE A 72 -7.43 13.24 8.81
N ILE A 73 -7.76 12.71 9.98
CA ILE A 73 -6.79 12.21 10.94
C ILE A 73 -6.05 10.99 10.38
N ASP A 74 -6.77 9.95 9.95
CA ASP A 74 -6.15 8.71 9.44
C ASP A 74 -5.25 8.96 8.21
N SER A 75 -5.53 10.01 7.43
CA SER A 75 -4.75 10.39 6.24
C SER A 75 -3.63 11.41 6.49
N THR A 76 -3.61 12.09 7.64
CA THR A 76 -2.68 13.19 7.95
C THR A 76 -1.79 12.90 9.17
N ILE A 77 -2.30 12.10 10.11
CA ILE A 77 -1.70 11.79 11.40
C ILE A 77 -1.59 10.27 11.52
N HIS A 78 -0.37 9.74 11.55
CA HIS A 78 -0.16 8.31 11.74
C HIS A 78 0.04 7.98 13.23
N PRO A 79 -0.36 6.77 13.69
CA PRO A 79 -0.42 6.42 15.11
C PRO A 79 0.90 6.71 15.85
N GLY A 80 2.05 6.49 15.20
CA GLY A 80 3.36 6.67 15.80
C GLY A 80 3.90 8.10 15.87
N THR A 81 3.45 9.05 15.03
CA THR A 81 3.86 10.47 15.18
C THR A 81 2.97 11.21 16.18
N ALA A 82 1.73 10.79 16.34
CA ALA A 82 0.84 11.33 17.35
C ALA A 82 1.20 10.90 18.78
N ILE A 83 1.72 9.68 18.98
CA ILE A 83 2.14 9.21 20.31
C ILE A 83 3.35 10.00 20.84
N ASP A 84 4.32 10.37 19.98
CA ASP A 84 5.54 11.04 20.44
C ASP A 84 5.52 12.58 20.29
N THR A 85 4.78 13.15 19.33
CA THR A 85 4.89 14.59 18.99
C THR A 85 3.61 15.29 18.50
N GLY A 86 2.55 14.57 18.10
CA GLY A 86 1.33 15.19 17.55
C GLY A 86 1.51 15.91 16.21
N GLN A 87 2.70 15.80 15.61
CA GLN A 87 3.09 16.49 14.38
C GLN A 87 2.66 15.71 13.13
N PRO A 88 2.22 16.41 12.08
CA PRO A 88 1.81 15.77 10.84
C PRO A 88 3.05 15.25 10.10
N VAL A 89 2.93 14.07 9.46
CA VAL A 89 4.05 13.46 8.71
C VAL A 89 4.51 14.40 7.58
N PHE A 90 5.80 14.38 7.24
CA PHE A 90 6.31 15.20 6.15
C PHE A 90 5.55 14.89 4.84
N LEU A 91 5.07 15.93 4.16
CA LEU A 91 4.09 15.83 3.06
C LEU A 91 4.38 14.70 2.05
N PRO A 92 5.59 14.58 1.43
CA PRO A 92 5.85 13.55 0.42
C PRO A 92 5.76 12.11 0.92
N PHE A 93 5.76 11.87 2.24
CA PHE A 93 5.66 10.55 2.85
C PHE A 93 4.28 10.23 3.45
N ARG A 94 3.31 11.16 3.38
CA ARG A 94 1.92 10.89 3.78
C ARG A 94 1.27 9.93 2.80
N MET A 95 0.41 9.04 3.28
CA MET A 95 -0.39 8.15 2.42
C MET A 95 -1.26 8.92 1.42
N SER A 96 -1.69 10.14 1.75
CA SER A 96 -2.41 11.03 0.85
C SER A 96 -1.55 11.59 -0.29
N CYS A 97 -0.23 11.74 -0.09
CA CYS A 97 0.73 12.10 -1.14
C CYS A 97 1.24 10.89 -1.93
N PHE A 98 0.95 9.66 -1.50
CA PHE A 98 1.47 8.43 -2.12
C PHE A 98 1.27 8.43 -3.64
N VAL A 99 0.07 8.79 -4.11
CA VAL A 99 -0.24 8.84 -5.54
C VAL A 99 0.57 9.92 -6.26
N LEU A 100 0.75 11.09 -5.66
CA LEU A 100 1.49 12.22 -6.26
C LEU A 100 3.00 11.97 -6.28
N THR A 101 3.58 11.48 -5.19
CA THR A 101 5.01 11.17 -5.13
C THR A 101 5.36 10.03 -6.10
N ASN A 102 4.54 8.98 -6.15
CA ASN A 102 4.72 7.90 -7.14
C ASN A 102 4.47 8.35 -8.58
N LEU A 103 3.56 9.31 -8.81
CA LEU A 103 3.36 9.91 -10.13
C LEU A 103 4.64 10.58 -10.64
N VAL A 104 5.31 11.39 -9.81
CA VAL A 104 6.56 12.08 -10.18
C VAL A 104 7.66 11.07 -10.53
N VAL A 105 7.83 10.06 -9.68
CA VAL A 105 8.83 9.00 -9.91
C VAL A 105 8.52 8.21 -11.18
N THR A 106 7.27 7.80 -11.36
CA THR A 106 6.82 7.04 -12.54
C THR A 106 6.99 7.86 -13.82
N ALA A 107 6.69 9.15 -13.77
CA ALA A 107 6.92 10.06 -14.88
C ALA A 107 8.39 10.16 -15.27
N GLY A 108 9.28 10.26 -14.28
CA GLY A 108 10.72 10.22 -14.46
C GLY A 108 11.18 8.93 -15.14
N MET A 109 10.72 7.78 -14.64
CA MET A 109 11.04 6.45 -15.17
C MET A 109 10.53 6.21 -16.59
N LEU A 110 9.41 6.84 -16.97
CA LEU A 110 8.79 6.71 -18.29
C LEU A 110 9.21 7.81 -19.28
N THR A 111 10.20 8.63 -18.93
CA THR A 111 10.72 9.67 -19.83
C THR A 111 11.32 9.04 -21.09
N PRO A 112 10.89 9.43 -22.30
CA PRO A 112 11.44 8.88 -23.54
C PRO A 112 12.93 9.17 -23.68
N GLY A 113 13.72 8.17 -24.10
CA GLY A 113 15.15 8.34 -24.38
C GLY A 113 16.03 8.46 -23.13
N LEU A 114 15.53 8.03 -21.97
CA LEU A 114 16.28 8.03 -20.72
C LEU A 114 17.57 7.20 -20.86
N SER A 115 18.71 7.78 -20.50
CA SER A 115 19.99 7.07 -20.48
C SER A 115 19.99 5.96 -19.42
N THR A 116 20.93 5.03 -19.52
CA THR A 116 21.15 3.99 -18.50
C THR A 116 21.36 4.61 -17.11
N THR A 117 22.13 5.69 -17.03
CA THR A 117 22.35 6.46 -15.80
C THR A 117 21.07 7.09 -15.27
N GLY A 118 20.25 7.67 -16.15
CA GLY A 118 18.94 8.21 -15.77
C GLY A 118 18.00 7.12 -15.26
N THR A 119 18.00 5.95 -15.89
CA THR A 119 17.21 4.79 -15.45
C THR A 119 17.61 4.37 -14.04
N LEU A 120 18.91 4.24 -13.77
CA LEU A 120 19.43 3.91 -12.45
C LEU A 120 19.07 4.97 -11.41
N ALA A 121 19.25 6.25 -11.74
CA ALA A 121 18.90 7.35 -10.84
C ALA A 121 17.43 7.28 -10.42
N TRP A 122 16.51 7.10 -11.37
CA TRP A 122 15.09 7.00 -11.06
C TRP A 122 14.70 5.72 -10.32
N GLN A 123 15.39 4.59 -10.56
CA GLN A 123 15.18 3.37 -9.76
C GLN A 123 15.61 3.57 -8.31
N VAL A 124 16.75 4.23 -8.08
CA VAL A 124 17.21 4.61 -6.74
C VAL A 124 16.19 5.54 -6.10
N THR A 125 15.75 6.61 -6.79
CA THR A 125 14.73 7.53 -6.29
C THR A 125 13.43 6.80 -5.92
N ASN A 126 12.98 5.87 -6.76
CA ASN A 126 11.78 5.06 -6.50
C ASN A 126 11.90 4.25 -5.22
N GLN A 127 13.03 3.56 -5.00
CA GLN A 127 13.23 2.79 -3.77
C GLN A 127 13.41 3.68 -2.54
N SER A 128 14.08 4.82 -2.67
CA SER A 128 14.22 5.79 -1.57
C SER A 128 12.88 6.33 -1.11
N VAL A 129 11.99 6.67 -2.06
CA VAL A 129 10.63 7.11 -1.76
C VAL A 129 9.84 5.99 -1.08
N ASN A 130 9.88 4.77 -1.63
CA ASN A 130 9.16 3.63 -1.06
C ASN A 130 9.63 3.29 0.36
N VAL A 131 10.93 3.34 0.63
CA VAL A 131 11.49 3.14 1.98
C VAL A 131 11.12 4.30 2.89
N GLY A 132 11.17 5.55 2.43
CA GLY A 132 10.76 6.72 3.22
C GLY A 132 9.29 6.68 3.61
N ILE A 133 8.41 6.26 2.68
CA ILE A 133 6.99 6.03 2.94
C ILE A 133 6.83 4.89 3.94
N ASN A 134 7.45 3.73 3.70
CA ASN A 134 7.34 2.59 4.61
C ASN A 134 7.85 2.92 6.02
N PHE A 135 8.97 3.63 6.16
CA PHE A 135 9.51 4.08 7.44
C PHE A 135 8.57 5.06 8.15
N SER A 136 8.02 6.05 7.41
CA SER A 136 7.13 7.06 7.97
C SER A 136 5.75 6.51 8.34
N ASN A 137 5.34 5.39 7.71
CA ASN A 137 4.04 4.73 7.92
C ASN A 137 4.15 3.43 8.73
N ALA A 138 5.35 3.03 9.15
CA ALA A 138 5.55 1.84 9.97
C ALA A 138 4.89 2.02 11.35
N ASN A 139 4.39 0.90 11.89
CA ASN A 139 3.85 0.90 13.24
C ASN A 139 4.98 1.03 14.26
N LYS A 140 5.14 2.22 14.87
CA LYS A 140 6.25 2.52 15.79
C LYS A 140 6.21 1.76 17.13
N SER A 141 5.14 1.00 17.41
CA SER A 141 5.10 0.11 18.58
C SER A 141 6.11 -1.05 18.50
N ILE A 142 6.64 -1.33 17.30
CA ILE A 142 7.76 -2.28 17.08
C ILE A 142 8.83 -1.51 16.29
N PRO A 143 9.82 -0.90 16.94
CA PRO A 143 10.83 -0.12 16.25
C PRO A 143 11.63 -1.01 15.31
N LEU A 144 11.59 -0.70 14.01
CA LEU A 144 12.43 -1.34 13.02
C LEU A 144 13.89 -0.98 13.29
N SER A 145 14.76 -1.99 13.38
CA SER A 145 16.20 -1.76 13.48
C SER A 145 16.70 -0.98 12.25
N THR A 146 17.52 0.06 12.48
CA THR A 146 18.17 0.83 11.42
C THR A 146 18.95 -0.08 10.47
N SER A 147 19.56 -1.16 10.98
CA SER A 147 20.28 -2.13 10.15
C SER A 147 19.37 -2.85 9.16
N THR A 148 18.17 -3.25 9.59
CA THR A 148 17.16 -3.93 8.75
C THR A 148 16.64 -3.01 7.65
N ILE A 149 16.42 -1.72 7.98
CA ILE A 149 15.98 -0.72 7.00
C ILE A 149 17.06 -0.51 5.93
N VAL A 150 18.32 -0.33 6.34
CA VAL A 150 19.45 -0.13 5.42
C VAL A 150 19.67 -1.35 4.54
N GLN A 151 19.68 -2.56 5.11
CA GLN A 151 19.82 -3.80 4.34
C GLN A 151 18.70 -3.97 3.32
N SER A 152 17.44 -3.75 3.73
CA SER A 152 16.28 -3.86 2.85
C SER A 152 16.32 -2.82 1.73
N TYR A 153 16.77 -1.60 2.02
CA TYR A 153 16.97 -0.56 1.02
C TYR A 153 18.05 -0.95 -0.01
N LEU A 154 19.25 -1.35 0.46
CA LEU A 154 20.35 -1.72 -0.42
C LEU A 154 19.97 -2.89 -1.33
N LEU A 155 19.34 -3.93 -0.78
CA LEU A 155 18.88 -5.09 -1.55
C LEU A 155 17.79 -4.72 -2.56
N ALA A 156 16.81 -3.89 -2.17
CA ALA A 156 15.76 -3.44 -3.07
C ALA A 156 16.32 -2.59 -4.22
N VAL A 157 17.25 -1.68 -3.94
CA VAL A 157 17.95 -0.87 -4.96
C VAL A 157 18.77 -1.77 -5.88
N SER A 158 19.59 -2.67 -5.35
CA SER A 158 20.41 -3.59 -6.14
C SER A 158 19.54 -4.46 -7.05
N ALA A 159 18.43 -5.00 -6.53
CA ALA A 159 17.51 -5.80 -7.33
C ALA A 159 16.80 -4.97 -8.42
N SER A 160 16.29 -3.78 -8.08
CA SER A 160 15.60 -2.88 -9.02
C SER A 160 16.54 -2.47 -10.17
N CYS A 161 17.76 -2.06 -9.82
CA CYS A 161 18.80 -1.69 -10.79
C CYS A 161 19.26 -2.89 -11.62
N GLY A 162 19.48 -4.05 -11.00
CA GLY A 162 19.89 -5.27 -11.68
C GLY A 162 18.87 -5.73 -12.72
N VAL A 163 17.58 -5.75 -12.36
CA VAL A 163 16.50 -6.11 -13.29
C VAL A 163 16.37 -5.07 -14.41
N ALA A 164 16.42 -3.77 -14.07
CA ALA A 164 16.32 -2.71 -15.08
C ALA A 164 17.47 -2.78 -16.09
N LEU A 165 18.71 -2.92 -15.63
CA LEU A 165 19.89 -3.04 -16.50
C LEU A 165 19.87 -4.33 -17.32
N GLY A 166 19.56 -5.46 -16.67
CA GLY A 166 19.52 -6.78 -17.30
C GLY A 166 18.50 -6.82 -18.42
N LEU A 167 17.26 -6.38 -18.15
CA LEU A 167 16.20 -6.35 -19.17
C LEU A 167 16.47 -5.32 -20.27
N ASN A 168 17.00 -4.13 -19.94
CA ASN A 168 17.38 -3.15 -20.97
C ASN A 168 18.49 -3.66 -21.91
N ALA A 169 19.41 -4.49 -21.42
CA ALA A 169 20.43 -5.12 -22.25
C ALA A 169 19.91 -6.33 -23.06
N LEU A 170 18.97 -7.10 -22.48
CA LEU A 170 18.45 -8.34 -23.09
C LEU A 170 17.36 -8.07 -24.14
N VAL A 171 16.40 -7.20 -23.86
CA VAL A 171 15.22 -6.97 -24.73
C VAL A 171 15.61 -6.61 -26.19
N PRO A 172 16.58 -5.72 -26.45
CA PRO A 172 17.00 -5.43 -27.82
C PRO A 172 17.65 -6.62 -28.55
N ARG A 173 18.35 -7.49 -27.79
CA ARG A 173 19.12 -8.64 -28.30
C ARG A 173 18.24 -9.86 -28.62
N LEU A 174 16.99 -9.88 -28.17
CA LEU A 174 16.06 -10.97 -28.48
C LEU A 174 15.70 -10.95 -29.98
N LYS A 175 16.26 -11.90 -30.74
CA LYS A 175 16.03 -12.02 -32.19
C LYS A 175 14.62 -12.54 -32.54
N SER A 176 13.91 -13.14 -31.59
CA SER A 176 12.58 -13.72 -31.78
C SER A 176 11.43 -12.71 -31.75
N LEU A 177 11.67 -11.46 -31.32
CA LEU A 177 10.62 -10.44 -31.16
C LEU A 177 10.51 -9.53 -32.40
N SER A 178 9.28 -9.26 -32.84
CA SER A 178 9.00 -8.26 -33.88
C SER A 178 9.39 -6.84 -33.43
N PRO A 179 9.63 -5.87 -34.35
CA PRO A 179 10.02 -4.51 -33.99
C PRO A 179 9.03 -3.82 -33.03
N ASN A 180 7.73 -4.06 -33.24
CA ASN A 180 6.68 -3.56 -32.34
C ASN A 180 6.70 -4.26 -30.97
N ALA A 181 6.95 -5.57 -30.93
CA ALA A 181 7.06 -6.31 -29.67
C ALA A 181 8.28 -5.86 -28.85
N LYS A 182 9.41 -5.56 -29.50
CA LYS A 182 10.60 -5.00 -28.84
C LYS A 182 10.35 -3.63 -28.22
N LEU A 183 9.62 -2.76 -28.94
CA LEU A 183 9.26 -1.43 -28.42
C LEU A 183 8.35 -1.55 -27.20
N ILE A 184 7.35 -2.43 -27.23
CA ILE A 184 6.46 -2.67 -26.09
C ILE A 184 7.24 -3.28 -24.92
N ALA A 185 8.05 -4.31 -25.16
CA ALA A 185 8.87 -4.95 -24.13
C ALA A 185 9.83 -3.96 -23.46
N GLY A 186 10.46 -3.07 -24.24
CA GLY A 186 11.32 -2.00 -23.71
C GLY A 186 10.57 -1.04 -22.78
N ARG A 187 9.33 -0.68 -23.12
CA ARG A 187 8.47 0.16 -22.25
C ARG A 187 7.97 -0.56 -21.00
N LEU A 188 8.00 -1.89 -20.97
CA LEU A 188 7.62 -2.71 -19.81
C LEU A 188 8.81 -3.05 -18.90
N VAL A 189 10.05 -2.71 -19.27
CA VAL A 189 11.23 -2.91 -18.40
C VAL A 189 11.08 -2.20 -17.05
N PRO A 190 10.64 -0.92 -16.99
CA PRO A 190 10.39 -0.25 -15.71
C PRO A 190 9.37 -0.98 -14.85
N PHE A 191 8.30 -1.53 -15.44
CA PHE A 191 7.32 -2.34 -14.72
C PHE A 191 7.96 -3.58 -14.08
N ALA A 192 8.70 -4.38 -14.86
CA ALA A 192 9.32 -5.60 -14.37
C ALA A 192 10.32 -5.31 -13.22
N ALA A 193 11.08 -4.22 -13.33
CA ALA A 193 11.99 -3.77 -12.28
C ALA A 193 11.23 -3.38 -10.99
N VAL A 194 10.19 -2.54 -11.11
CA VAL A 194 9.39 -2.07 -9.95
C VAL A 194 8.63 -3.22 -9.29
N ALA A 195 8.02 -4.11 -10.08
CA ALA A 195 7.30 -5.27 -9.56
C ALA A 195 8.24 -6.24 -8.82
N THR A 196 9.40 -6.53 -9.40
CA THR A 196 10.40 -7.42 -8.77
C THR A 196 10.95 -6.81 -7.49
N ALA A 197 11.33 -5.53 -7.52
CA ALA A 197 11.86 -4.85 -6.34
C ALA A 197 10.80 -4.70 -5.25
N GLY A 198 9.54 -4.42 -5.60
CA GLY A 198 8.43 -4.35 -4.66
C GLY A 198 8.14 -5.68 -3.97
N ALA A 199 8.13 -6.79 -4.73
CA ALA A 199 7.96 -8.12 -4.16
C ALA A 199 9.13 -8.50 -3.24
N LEU A 200 10.38 -8.29 -3.69
CA LEU A 200 11.57 -8.58 -2.89
C LEU A 200 11.63 -7.73 -1.62
N ASN A 201 11.28 -6.45 -1.70
CA ASN A 201 11.23 -5.57 -0.53
C ASN A 201 10.28 -6.13 0.55
N VAL A 202 9.10 -6.63 0.15
CA VAL A 202 8.14 -7.25 1.07
C VAL A 202 8.73 -8.50 1.72
N PHE A 203 9.32 -9.41 0.95
CA PHE A 203 9.94 -10.62 1.50
C PHE A 203 11.11 -10.34 2.44
N LEU A 204 11.88 -9.27 2.19
CA LEU A 204 13.01 -8.89 3.04
C LEU A 204 12.54 -8.22 4.33
N MET A 205 11.66 -7.22 4.22
CA MET A 205 11.14 -6.47 5.37
C MET A 205 10.33 -7.36 6.32
N ARG A 206 9.58 -8.32 5.77
CA ARG A 206 8.73 -9.25 6.52
C ARG A 206 9.33 -10.65 6.63
N GLY A 207 10.61 -10.81 6.31
CA GLY A 207 11.29 -12.10 6.38
C GLY A 207 11.36 -12.66 7.80
N GLU A 208 11.46 -11.78 8.81
CA GLU A 208 11.39 -12.19 10.21
C GLU A 208 9.99 -12.68 10.62
N GLU A 209 8.92 -12.14 10.02
CA GLU A 209 7.56 -12.68 10.23
C GLU A 209 7.45 -14.11 9.71
N ILE A 210 8.09 -14.43 8.56
CA ILE A 210 8.14 -15.79 8.03
C ILE A 210 8.92 -16.72 8.98
N ARG A 211 10.03 -16.24 9.55
CA ARG A 211 10.90 -17.03 10.44
C ARG A 211 10.28 -17.29 11.80
N GLN A 212 9.65 -16.28 12.40
CA GLN A 212 9.11 -16.30 13.76
C GLN A 212 7.62 -16.68 13.80
N GLY A 213 6.90 -16.50 12.70
CA GLY A 213 5.45 -16.67 12.61
C GLY A 213 4.68 -15.41 13.04
N ILE A 214 3.44 -15.31 12.56
CA ILE A 214 2.49 -14.25 12.96
C ILE A 214 1.42 -14.82 13.89
N ASP A 215 0.88 -13.98 14.74
CA ASP A 215 -0.19 -14.37 15.67
C ASP A 215 -1.45 -14.77 14.91
N VAL A 216 -1.95 -15.97 15.22
CA VAL A 216 -3.22 -16.50 14.70
C VAL A 216 -4.27 -16.49 15.80
N TYR A 217 -5.50 -16.16 15.43
CA TYR A 217 -6.65 -16.01 16.30
C TYR A 217 -7.72 -17.02 15.86
N PRO A 218 -8.60 -17.50 16.76
CA PRO A 218 -9.74 -18.30 16.32
C PRO A 218 -10.67 -17.43 15.46
N ALA A 219 -11.21 -17.98 14.37
CA ALA A 219 -12.18 -17.25 13.56
C ALA A 219 -13.46 -17.00 14.35
N LEU A 220 -13.97 -15.77 14.28
CA LEU A 220 -15.07 -15.31 15.12
C LEU A 220 -16.39 -15.33 14.37
N SER A 221 -17.47 -15.62 15.09
CA SER A 221 -18.82 -15.33 14.59
C SER A 221 -19.05 -13.82 14.48
N GLU A 222 -20.02 -13.42 13.67
CA GLU A 222 -20.36 -12.00 13.44
C GLU A 222 -20.76 -11.28 14.74
N ILE A 223 -21.41 -12.02 15.66
CA ILE A 223 -21.77 -11.57 17.00
C ILE A 223 -20.53 -11.38 17.89
N GLU A 224 -19.57 -12.30 17.82
CA GLU A 224 -18.31 -12.20 18.57
C GLU A 224 -17.41 -11.09 18.01
N ARG A 225 -17.35 -10.90 16.69
CA ARG A 225 -16.65 -9.76 16.09
C ARG A 225 -17.21 -8.43 16.59
N HIS A 226 -18.53 -8.29 16.64
CA HIS A 226 -19.16 -7.07 17.12
C HIS A 226 -18.91 -6.84 18.63
N LYS A 227 -18.73 -7.90 19.42
CA LYS A 227 -18.34 -7.80 20.84
C LYS A 227 -16.86 -7.45 21.03
N VAL A 228 -15.99 -7.91 20.14
CA VAL A 228 -14.57 -7.53 20.14
C VAL A 228 -14.39 -6.08 19.71
N GLU A 229 -15.11 -5.65 18.68
CA GLU A 229 -15.06 -4.27 18.18
C GLU A 229 -15.66 -3.26 19.17
N THR A 230 -16.58 -3.69 20.04
CA THR A 230 -17.12 -2.87 21.14
C THR A 230 -16.28 -2.95 22.42
N GLY A 231 -15.16 -3.70 22.42
CA GLY A 231 -14.29 -3.87 23.57
C GLY A 231 -14.86 -4.75 24.69
N GLN A 232 -15.95 -5.49 24.41
CA GLN A 232 -16.62 -6.37 25.37
C GLN A 232 -15.98 -7.77 25.44
N LEU A 233 -15.19 -8.16 24.43
CA LEU A 233 -14.54 -9.47 24.37
C LEU A 233 -13.07 -9.31 23.93
N GLU A 234 -12.14 -9.79 24.76
CA GLU A 234 -10.72 -9.83 24.43
C GLU A 234 -10.34 -11.25 23.99
N ILE A 235 -9.77 -11.37 22.80
CA ILE A 235 -9.40 -12.69 22.25
C ILE A 235 -7.90 -12.85 22.33
N LYS A 236 -7.48 -13.93 23.00
CA LYS A 236 -6.08 -14.31 23.07
C LYS A 236 -5.65 -15.03 21.78
N PRO A 237 -4.45 -14.75 21.27
CA PRO A 237 -3.90 -15.49 20.13
C PRO A 237 -3.72 -16.97 20.49
N LEU A 238 -3.99 -17.85 19.52
CA LEU A 238 -3.80 -19.31 19.64
C LEU A 238 -2.32 -19.70 19.63
N GLY A 239 -1.47 -18.84 19.07
CA GLY A 239 -0.04 -19.04 18.89
C GLY A 239 0.48 -18.30 17.66
N LYS A 240 1.74 -18.57 17.29
CA LYS A 240 2.38 -18.01 16.10
C LYS A 240 2.50 -19.05 14.99
N SER A 241 2.01 -18.74 13.80
CA SER A 241 2.08 -19.61 12.62
C SER A 241 3.02 -19.05 11.57
N LYS A 242 3.96 -19.88 11.09
CA LYS A 242 4.90 -19.55 10.00
C LYS A 242 4.23 -19.73 8.63
N LYS A 243 3.31 -20.69 8.51
CA LYS A 243 2.52 -20.86 7.29
C LYS A 243 1.58 -19.68 7.06
N ALA A 244 0.90 -19.20 8.11
CA ALA A 244 0.09 -17.99 8.03
C ALA A 244 0.94 -16.78 7.64
N ALA A 245 2.16 -16.66 8.21
CA ALA A 245 3.09 -15.61 7.86
C ALA A 245 3.54 -15.67 6.39
N THR A 246 3.85 -16.87 5.88
CA THR A 246 4.25 -17.06 4.48
C THR A 246 3.13 -16.67 3.51
N LEU A 247 1.88 -17.04 3.82
CA LEU A 247 0.70 -16.63 3.07
C LEU A 247 0.53 -15.10 3.12
N ALA A 248 0.56 -14.51 4.30
CA ALA A 248 0.40 -13.07 4.48
C ALA A 248 1.45 -12.27 3.69
N VAL A 249 2.72 -12.65 3.79
CA VAL A 249 3.83 -11.98 3.09
C VAL A 249 3.72 -12.19 1.58
N GLY A 250 3.40 -13.40 1.13
CA GLY A 250 3.21 -13.71 -0.30
C GLY A 250 2.08 -12.88 -0.92
N GLU A 251 0.94 -12.79 -0.27
CA GLU A 251 -0.19 -11.97 -0.75
C GLU A 251 0.09 -10.48 -0.71
N THR A 252 0.83 -9.99 0.29
CA THR A 252 1.29 -8.59 0.29
C THR A 252 2.22 -8.34 -0.90
N ALA A 253 3.12 -9.27 -1.22
CA ALA A 253 3.98 -9.17 -2.41
C ALA A 253 3.14 -9.15 -3.70
N VAL A 254 2.14 -10.03 -3.82
CA VAL A 254 1.21 -10.04 -4.96
C VAL A 254 0.44 -8.73 -5.05
N SER A 255 -0.07 -8.20 -3.94
CA SER A 255 -0.79 -6.92 -3.90
C SER A 255 0.08 -5.75 -4.38
N ARG A 256 1.39 -5.74 -4.05
CA ARG A 256 2.34 -4.74 -4.60
C ARG A 256 2.48 -4.85 -6.11
N VAL A 257 2.56 -6.06 -6.65
CA VAL A 257 2.62 -6.28 -8.11
C VAL A 257 1.30 -5.87 -8.77
N LEU A 258 0.16 -6.27 -8.20
CA LEU A 258 -1.17 -5.92 -8.70
C LEU A 258 -1.40 -4.40 -8.71
N ASN A 259 -0.87 -3.67 -7.73
CA ASN A 259 -0.95 -2.22 -7.70
C ASN A 259 -0.08 -1.56 -8.78
N ALA A 260 1.16 -2.03 -8.95
CA ALA A 260 2.09 -1.47 -9.94
C ALA A 260 1.71 -1.78 -11.40
N THR A 261 1.06 -2.93 -11.64
CA THR A 261 0.72 -3.42 -12.98
C THR A 261 -0.11 -2.44 -13.81
N PRO A 262 -1.32 -2.02 -13.40
CA PRO A 262 -2.13 -1.12 -14.20
C PRO A 262 -1.42 0.22 -14.43
N ILE A 263 -0.73 0.76 -13.41
CA ILE A 263 -0.04 2.05 -13.46
C ILE A 263 1.12 2.04 -14.47
N MET A 264 1.84 0.92 -14.59
CA MET A 264 3.01 0.83 -15.47
C MET A 264 2.70 0.18 -16.82
N VAL A 265 1.56 -0.49 -16.99
CA VAL A 265 1.17 -1.15 -18.24
C VAL A 265 0.18 -0.31 -19.04
N LEU A 266 -0.88 0.22 -18.41
CA LEU A 266 -1.95 0.90 -19.15
C LEU A 266 -1.48 2.23 -19.77
N PRO A 267 -0.81 3.16 -19.04
CA PRO A 267 -0.41 4.42 -19.63
C PRO A 267 0.54 4.26 -20.82
N PRO A 268 1.59 3.43 -20.79
CA PRO A 268 2.45 3.24 -21.96
C PRO A 268 1.71 2.66 -23.18
N LEU A 269 0.79 1.71 -22.99
CA LEU A 269 0.04 1.11 -24.09
C LEU A 269 -0.98 2.09 -24.70
N LEU A 270 -1.69 2.84 -23.86
CA LEU A 270 -2.59 3.91 -24.31
C LEU A 270 -1.81 5.01 -25.02
N LEU A 271 -0.64 5.40 -24.48
CA LEU A 271 0.23 6.39 -25.09
C LEU A 271 0.72 5.95 -26.47
N VAL A 272 1.10 4.68 -26.67
CA VAL A 272 1.46 4.16 -28.00
C VAL A 272 0.30 4.30 -28.99
N ARG A 273 -0.93 4.02 -28.56
CA ARG A 273 -2.11 4.19 -29.43
C ARG A 273 -2.39 5.67 -29.74
N LEU A 274 -2.30 6.55 -28.74
CA LEU A 274 -2.49 7.99 -28.90
C LEU A 274 -1.40 8.62 -29.77
N GLN A 275 -0.15 8.16 -29.67
CA GLN A 275 0.97 8.62 -30.50
C GLN A 275 0.77 8.32 -32.00
N LYS A 276 -0.12 7.38 -32.36
CA LYS A 276 -0.48 7.12 -33.76
C LYS A 276 -1.51 8.10 -34.31
N THR A 277 -2.20 8.86 -33.46
CA THR A 277 -3.21 9.84 -33.88
C THR A 277 -2.57 11.13 -34.40
N GLU A 278 -3.19 11.76 -35.39
CA GLU A 278 -2.69 13.01 -35.99
C GLU A 278 -2.61 14.16 -34.98
N TRP A 279 -3.50 14.19 -33.98
CA TRP A 279 -3.48 15.21 -32.93
C TRP A 279 -2.18 15.21 -32.12
N LEU A 280 -1.70 14.03 -31.70
CA LEU A 280 -0.50 13.93 -30.88
C LEU A 280 0.79 14.05 -31.72
N LYS A 281 0.74 13.65 -33.00
CA LYS A 281 1.84 13.90 -33.96
C LYS A 281 2.06 15.39 -34.18
N GLN A 282 0.98 16.18 -34.31
CA GLN A 282 1.05 17.63 -34.48
C GLN A 282 1.47 18.36 -33.20
N ARG A 283 1.30 17.74 -32.02
CA ARG A 283 1.57 18.35 -30.72
C ARG A 283 2.50 17.47 -29.86
N PRO A 284 3.79 17.33 -30.23
CA PRO A 284 4.73 16.49 -29.50
C PRO A 284 4.94 16.94 -28.04
N ARG A 285 4.77 18.24 -27.74
CA ARG A 285 4.82 18.77 -26.36
C ARG A 285 3.71 18.25 -25.46
N MET A 286 2.59 17.76 -26.02
CA MET A 286 1.47 17.21 -25.26
C MET A 286 1.67 15.75 -24.83
N VAL A 287 2.70 15.06 -25.34
CA VAL A 287 2.99 13.67 -25.00
C VAL A 287 3.24 13.51 -23.50
N THR A 288 4.05 14.38 -22.89
CA THR A 288 4.37 14.31 -21.45
C THR A 288 3.17 14.63 -20.57
N PRO A 289 2.41 15.73 -20.79
CA PRO A 289 1.17 15.99 -20.03
C PRO A 289 0.12 14.89 -20.17
N VAL A 290 -0.07 14.33 -21.36
CA VAL A 290 -1.01 13.22 -21.58
C VAL A 290 -0.57 11.96 -20.84
N ASN A 291 0.73 11.63 -20.89
CA ASN A 291 1.28 10.50 -20.14
C ASN A 291 1.09 10.68 -18.63
N LEU A 292 1.39 11.88 -18.11
CA LEU A 292 1.16 12.23 -16.70
C LEU A 292 -0.31 12.09 -16.30
N GLY A 293 -1.24 12.61 -17.12
CA GLY A 293 -2.67 12.49 -16.87
C GLY A 293 -3.15 11.03 -16.85
N LEU A 294 -2.64 10.20 -17.77
CA LEU A 294 -2.94 8.77 -17.81
C LEU A 294 -2.41 8.04 -16.58
N ILE A 295 -1.16 8.29 -16.17
CA ILE A 295 -0.56 7.70 -14.97
C ILE A 295 -1.33 8.12 -13.71
N PHE A 296 -1.67 9.40 -13.59
CA PHE A 296 -2.41 9.93 -12.45
C PHE A 296 -3.80 9.31 -12.34
N THR A 297 -4.56 9.33 -13.44
CA THR A 297 -5.91 8.76 -13.50
C THR A 297 -5.86 7.28 -13.18
N THR A 298 -4.94 6.53 -13.80
CA THR A 298 -4.81 5.09 -13.55
C THR A 298 -4.43 4.81 -12.11
N SER A 299 -3.52 5.59 -11.51
CA SER A 299 -3.12 5.42 -10.10
C SER A 299 -4.25 5.63 -9.12
N ILE A 300 -5.11 6.64 -9.35
CA ILE A 300 -6.27 6.92 -8.48
C ILE A 300 -7.23 5.74 -8.44
N PHE A 301 -7.51 5.11 -9.59
CA PHE A 301 -8.44 3.99 -9.65
C PHE A 301 -7.79 2.65 -9.30
N ALA A 302 -6.54 2.44 -9.69
CA ALA A 302 -5.83 1.18 -9.46
C ALA A 302 -5.52 0.93 -7.98
N LEU A 303 -5.12 1.96 -7.25
CA LEU A 303 -4.66 1.81 -5.86
C LEU A 303 -5.77 1.24 -4.95
N PRO A 304 -7.01 1.76 -4.93
CA PRO A 304 -8.08 1.18 -4.12
C PRO A 304 -8.45 -0.25 -4.56
N LEU A 305 -8.44 -0.52 -5.87
CA LEU A 305 -8.78 -1.85 -6.41
C LEU A 305 -7.74 -2.91 -6.03
N ALA A 306 -6.46 -2.56 -6.07
CA ALA A 306 -5.35 -3.45 -5.73
C ALA A 306 -5.23 -3.69 -4.22
N LEU A 307 -5.51 -2.68 -3.39
CA LEU A 307 -5.54 -2.83 -1.94
C LEU A 307 -6.74 -3.66 -1.47
N ALA A 308 -7.88 -3.55 -2.15
CA ALA A 308 -9.08 -4.32 -1.82
C ALA A 308 -9.02 -5.81 -2.23
N ALA A 309 -8.08 -6.17 -3.11
CA ALA A 309 -7.92 -7.53 -3.64
C ALA A 309 -7.77 -8.57 -2.54
N PHE A 310 -7.09 -8.23 -1.44
CA PHE A 310 -6.90 -9.10 -0.30
C PHE A 310 -7.38 -8.39 0.98
N PRO A 311 -8.21 -9.04 1.82
CA PRO A 311 -8.66 -8.42 3.07
C PRO A 311 -7.51 -8.31 4.07
N GLN A 312 -7.58 -7.28 4.94
CA GLN A 312 -6.56 -7.06 5.98
C GLN A 312 -6.56 -8.14 7.05
N ARG A 313 -7.74 -8.69 7.38
CA ARG A 313 -7.88 -9.91 8.18
C ARG A 313 -8.31 -11.04 7.28
N GLN A 314 -7.56 -12.13 7.31
CA GLN A 314 -7.86 -13.32 6.53
C GLN A 314 -8.22 -14.48 7.44
N ALA A 315 -9.22 -15.26 7.03
CA ALA A 315 -9.56 -16.53 7.63
C ALA A 315 -9.06 -17.66 6.73
N VAL A 316 -8.28 -18.58 7.30
CA VAL A 316 -7.79 -19.78 6.63
C VAL A 316 -8.19 -21.02 7.43
N SER A 317 -8.29 -22.18 6.77
CA SER A 317 -8.55 -23.43 7.48
C SER A 317 -7.39 -23.75 8.41
N ALA A 318 -7.70 -24.09 9.65
CA ALA A 318 -6.71 -24.47 10.63
C ALA A 318 -5.90 -25.71 10.18
N LYS A 319 -6.51 -26.58 9.37
CA LYS A 319 -5.88 -27.76 8.77
C LYS A 319 -4.79 -27.45 7.75
N THR A 320 -4.82 -26.27 7.14
CA THR A 320 -3.79 -25.84 6.17
C THR A 320 -2.52 -25.36 6.90
N LEU A 321 -2.64 -24.95 8.16
CA LEU A 321 -1.54 -24.49 9.00
C LEU A 321 -0.73 -25.66 9.60
N GLU A 322 0.06 -25.38 10.63
CA GLU A 322 0.82 -26.35 11.40
C GLU A 322 -0.11 -27.28 12.20
N PRO A 323 0.28 -28.56 12.45
CA PRO A 323 -0.55 -29.54 13.15
C PRO A 323 -1.08 -29.07 14.51
N GLU A 324 -0.33 -28.20 15.19
CA GLU A 324 -0.70 -27.59 16.48
C GLU A 324 -1.98 -26.74 16.43
N PHE A 325 -2.42 -26.34 15.24
CA PHE A 325 -3.64 -25.53 15.03
C PHE A 325 -4.82 -26.33 14.48
N HIS A 326 -4.65 -27.57 14.02
CA HIS A 326 -5.66 -28.31 13.22
C HIS A 326 -7.02 -28.50 13.91
N ASP A 327 -7.06 -28.45 15.25
CA ASP A 327 -8.27 -28.57 16.08
C ASP A 327 -8.54 -27.32 16.94
N ARG A 328 -7.83 -26.21 16.69
CA ARG A 328 -7.96 -24.95 17.42
C ARG A 328 -8.67 -23.85 16.61
N GLY A 329 -9.23 -24.22 15.47
CA GLY A 329 -10.05 -23.32 14.66
C GLY A 329 -11.30 -22.87 15.41
N GLY A 330 -11.71 -21.63 15.18
CA GLY A 330 -12.97 -21.09 15.69
C GLY A 330 -14.14 -21.53 14.80
N LYS A 331 -14.95 -20.58 14.34
CA LYS A 331 -16.08 -20.85 13.44
C LYS A 331 -15.62 -21.64 12.20
N ASP A 332 -16.31 -22.74 11.90
CA ASP A 332 -16.05 -23.63 10.75
C ASP A 332 -14.62 -24.21 10.67
N GLY A 333 -13.89 -24.26 11.81
CA GLY A 333 -12.50 -24.72 11.85
C GLY A 333 -11.52 -23.73 11.20
N LEU A 334 -11.90 -22.46 11.09
CA LEU A 334 -11.07 -21.40 10.53
C LEU A 334 -10.27 -20.68 11.62
N VAL A 335 -9.13 -20.14 11.22
CA VAL A 335 -8.27 -19.27 12.03
C VAL A 335 -8.02 -17.97 11.28
N GLU A 336 -8.03 -16.87 12.01
CA GLU A 336 -7.83 -15.53 11.48
C GLU A 336 -6.44 -15.02 11.77
N PHE A 337 -5.84 -14.32 10.81
CA PHE A 337 -4.60 -13.57 11.02
C PHE A 337 -4.68 -12.19 10.36
N ASN A 338 -3.89 -11.25 10.89
CA ASN A 338 -3.76 -9.92 10.31
C ASN A 338 -2.64 -9.91 9.28
N ARG A 339 -3.00 -9.68 8.01
CA ARG A 339 -2.07 -9.57 6.89
C ARG A 339 -1.24 -8.30 6.95
N GLY A 340 -1.75 -7.23 7.56
CA GLY A 340 -1.21 -5.88 7.41
C GLY A 340 -1.60 -5.22 6.08
N ILE A 341 -1.19 -3.96 5.92
CA ILE A 341 -1.43 -3.11 4.72
C ILE A 341 -0.19 -3.15 3.82
#